data_AF-A0A2P6FV42-F1
#
_entry.id   AF-A0A2P6FV42-F1
#
_cell.length_a   1.000
_cell.length_b   1.000
_cell.length_c   1.000
_cell.angle_alpha   90.00
_cell.angle_beta   90.00
_cell.angle_gamma   90.00
#
_symmetry.space_group_name_H-M   'P 1'
#
loop_
_entity.id
_entity.type
_entity.pdbx_description
1 polymer ?
#
loop_
_entity_poly.entity_id
_entity_poly.type
_entity_poly.pdbx_seq_one_letter_code
_entity_poly.pdbx_strand_id
1 'polypeptide(L)'
;MLSIFGVSSTGVNFYRSSLDAIAHNVSNLNTVRARDELAVQRQVVVGSANESPAPGVVGAGGVVGSGVSFRVAHGSSTDGRLVYDPEHVLADETGYVRHPDIDLSQEMTDMIIAQRGYQANLAVVQRATEAYQAALRLGR
;
A
#
# COMPACT_ATOMS: atom_id res chain seq x y z
N MET A 1 18.41 -4.94 18.61
CA MET A 1 17.08 -5.61 18.59
C MET A 1 15.91 -4.64 18.48
N LEU A 2 15.86 -3.50 19.19
CA LEU A 2 14.74 -2.53 19.06
C LEU A 2 14.50 -2.00 17.63
N SER A 3 15.55 -1.80 16.84
CA SER A 3 15.42 -1.38 15.43
C SER A 3 14.68 -2.41 14.55
N ILE A 4 14.84 -3.72 14.77
CA ILE A 4 14.11 -4.75 14.02
C ILE A 4 12.60 -4.62 14.24
N PHE A 5 12.16 -4.42 15.49
CA PHE A 5 10.75 -4.22 15.78
C PHE A 5 10.21 -2.92 15.16
N GLY A 6 10.98 -1.84 15.21
CA GLY A 6 10.61 -0.57 14.58
C GLY A 6 10.47 -0.70 13.06
N VAL A 7 11.47 -1.26 12.38
CA VAL A 7 11.46 -1.47 10.93
C VAL A 7 10.29 -2.38 10.52
N SER A 8 10.14 -3.54 11.16
CA SER A 8 9.05 -4.46 10.84
C SER A 8 7.68 -3.87 11.14
N SER A 9 7.51 -3.07 12.20
CA SER A 9 6.24 -2.38 12.47
C SER A 9 5.86 -1.39 11.36
N THR A 10 6.84 -0.64 10.83
CA THR A 10 6.59 0.27 9.71
C THR A 10 6.24 -0.50 8.43
N GLY A 11 6.89 -1.64 8.18
CA GLY A 11 6.56 -2.52 7.05
C GLY A 11 5.16 -3.14 7.17
N VAL A 12 4.77 -3.60 8.36
CA VAL A 12 3.41 -4.11 8.64
C VAL A 12 2.36 -3.04 8.37
N ASN A 13 2.59 -1.80 8.83
CA ASN A 13 1.66 -0.70 8.59
C ASN A 13 1.60 -0.30 7.11
N PHE A 14 2.73 -0.27 6.42
CA PHE A 14 2.80 -0.02 4.97
C PHE A 14 1.92 -1.00 4.20
N TYR A 15 2.16 -2.31 4.38
CA TYR A 15 1.41 -3.33 3.66
C TYR A 15 -0.06 -3.39 4.06
N ARG A 16 -0.40 -3.07 5.32
CA ARG A 16 -1.80 -2.90 5.73
C ARG A 16 -2.47 -1.77 4.94
N SER A 17 -1.86 -0.59 4.87
CA SER A 17 -2.40 0.52 4.10
C SER A 17 -2.45 0.23 2.60
N SER A 18 -1.49 -0.54 2.05
CA SER A 18 -1.57 -1.03 0.67
C SER A 18 -2.79 -1.90 0.44
N LEU A 19 -3.10 -2.82 1.36
CA LEU A 19 -4.31 -3.65 1.28
C LEU A 19 -5.59 -2.82 1.37
N ASP A 20 -5.61 -1.81 2.24
CA ASP A 20 -6.76 -0.89 2.35
C ASP A 20 -6.98 -0.11 1.03
N ALA A 21 -5.90 0.39 0.40
CA ALA A 21 -5.96 1.08 -0.89
C ALA A 21 -6.44 0.16 -2.03
N ILE A 22 -5.95 -1.08 -2.06
CA ILE A 22 -6.38 -2.08 -3.05
C ILE A 22 -7.87 -2.42 -2.85
N ALA A 23 -8.31 -2.60 -1.61
CA ALA A 23 -9.72 -2.86 -1.31
C ALA A 23 -10.62 -1.70 -1.78
N HIS A 24 -10.17 -0.45 -1.61
CA HIS A 24 -10.86 0.72 -2.14
C HIS A 24 -10.92 0.70 -3.67
N ASN A 25 -9.82 0.39 -4.35
CA ASN A 25 -9.75 0.34 -5.82
C ASN A 25 -10.67 -0.76 -6.38
N VAL A 26 -10.59 -1.96 -5.83
CA VAL A 26 -11.43 -3.10 -6.25
C VAL A 26 -12.89 -2.84 -5.93
N SER A 27 -13.24 -2.22 -4.81
CA SER A 27 -14.65 -1.91 -4.51
C SER A 27 -15.23 -0.89 -5.48
N ASN A 28 -14.40 0.02 -5.98
CA ASN A 28 -14.82 1.09 -6.87
C ASN A 28 -14.58 0.80 -8.36
N LEU A 29 -14.07 -0.36 -8.75
CA LEU A 29 -13.68 -0.62 -10.16
C LEU A 29 -14.87 -0.47 -11.14
N ASN A 30 -16.07 -0.80 -10.69
CA ASN A 30 -17.29 -0.76 -11.48
C ASN A 30 -18.16 0.48 -11.16
N THR A 31 -17.64 1.45 -10.39
CA THR A 31 -18.37 2.66 -10.05
C THR A 31 -18.43 3.57 -11.27
N VAL A 32 -19.56 3.51 -11.99
CA VAL A 32 -19.84 4.39 -13.12
C VAL A 32 -20.26 5.76 -12.63
N ARG A 33 -19.72 6.81 -13.24
CA ARG A 33 -20.14 8.19 -12.99
C ARG A 33 -20.58 8.87 -14.28
N ALA A 34 -21.44 9.88 -14.14
CA ALA A 34 -21.81 10.75 -15.24
C ALA A 34 -20.56 11.48 -15.77
N ARG A 35 -20.58 11.86 -17.05
CA ARG A 35 -19.43 12.48 -17.73
C ARG A 35 -18.92 13.74 -17.02
N ASP A 36 -19.82 14.50 -16.41
CA ASP A 36 -19.54 15.77 -15.73
C ASP A 36 -18.89 15.60 -14.35
N GLU A 37 -18.90 14.37 -13.81
CA GLU A 37 -18.27 14.07 -12.54
C GLU A 37 -16.89 13.41 -12.73
N LEU A 38 -15.95 13.75 -11.84
CA LEU A 38 -14.64 13.13 -11.80
C LEU A 38 -14.75 11.64 -11.45
N ALA A 39 -14.03 10.81 -12.20
CA ALA A 39 -13.95 9.38 -11.94
C ALA A 39 -13.24 9.10 -10.61
N VAL A 40 -13.54 7.95 -10.01
CA VAL A 40 -12.79 7.48 -8.85
C VAL A 40 -11.35 7.22 -9.28
N GLN A 41 -10.41 7.83 -8.56
CA GLN A 41 -8.99 7.67 -8.84
C GLN A 41 -8.43 6.45 -8.13
N ARG A 42 -7.58 5.71 -8.83
CA ARG A 42 -6.77 4.63 -8.26
C ARG A 42 -5.88 5.18 -7.14
N GLN A 43 -6.05 4.65 -5.93
CA GLN A 43 -5.17 4.93 -4.79
C GLN A 43 -4.00 3.96 -4.79
N VAL A 44 -2.78 4.47 -4.64
CA VAL A 44 -1.55 3.68 -4.58
C VAL A 44 -0.74 4.12 -3.38
N VAL A 45 -0.27 3.18 -2.58
CA VAL A 45 0.60 3.49 -1.44
C VAL A 45 2.05 3.45 -1.91
N VAL A 46 2.71 4.60 -1.90
CA VAL A 46 4.12 4.72 -2.27
C VAL A 46 4.96 4.83 -1.00
N GLY A 47 5.89 3.90 -0.84
CA GLY A 47 6.84 3.87 0.26
C GLY A 47 8.10 4.67 -0.07
N SER A 48 8.54 5.49 0.86
CA SER A 48 9.88 6.10 0.88
C SER A 48 10.72 5.48 1.99
N ALA A 49 11.95 5.08 1.66
CA ALA A 49 12.90 4.68 2.68
C ALA A 49 13.19 5.87 3.59
N ASN A 50 13.11 5.66 4.90
CA ASN A 50 13.57 6.67 5.84
C ASN A 50 15.11 6.68 5.79
N GLU A 51 15.69 7.58 5.00
CA GLU A 51 17.15 7.69 4.85
C GLU A 51 17.80 8.57 5.91
N SER A 52 17.05 9.16 6.85
CA SER A 52 17.65 9.99 7.90
C SER A 52 18.66 9.17 8.70
N PRO A 53 19.97 9.48 8.60
CA PRO A 53 20.94 9.02 9.58
C PRO A 53 20.51 9.68 10.89
N ALA A 54 20.33 8.91 11.96
CA ALA A 54 20.16 9.50 13.27
C ALA A 54 21.31 10.53 13.49
N PRO A 55 21.03 11.79 13.85
CA PRO A 55 22.10 12.75 14.14
C PRO A 55 22.91 12.21 15.32
N GLY A 56 24.15 11.79 15.06
CA GLY A 56 25.08 11.34 16.11
C GLY A 56 25.67 9.93 15.98
N VAL A 57 25.33 9.13 14.95
CA VAL A 57 26.00 7.84 14.72
C VAL A 57 26.97 7.97 13.54
N VAL A 58 28.12 8.59 13.81
CA VAL A 58 29.30 8.50 12.95
C VAL A 58 30.15 7.34 13.48
N GLY A 59 29.88 6.15 12.98
CA GLY A 59 30.66 4.94 13.24
C GLY A 59 30.67 4.07 11.99
N ALA A 60 31.78 3.39 11.72
CA ALA A 60 32.05 2.62 10.50
C ALA A 60 31.23 1.31 10.36
N GLY A 61 29.93 1.38 10.62
CA GLY A 61 28.94 0.34 10.37
C GLY A 61 27.64 1.03 10.00
N GLY A 62 27.23 0.91 8.74
CA GLY A 62 26.04 1.59 8.21
C GLY A 62 24.82 1.41 9.11
N VAL A 63 24.06 2.49 9.31
CA VAL A 63 22.80 2.45 10.04
C VAL A 63 21.80 1.65 9.21
N VAL A 64 21.70 0.34 9.47
CA VAL A 64 20.70 -0.52 8.84
C VAL A 64 19.35 -0.26 9.50
N GLY A 65 18.39 0.25 8.73
CA GLY A 65 16.96 0.14 9.03
C GLY A 65 16.36 1.28 9.85
N SER A 66 15.89 2.33 9.16
CA SER A 66 15.00 3.35 9.72
C SER A 66 13.52 3.13 9.32
N GLY A 67 13.22 1.96 8.73
CA GLY A 67 11.86 1.60 8.32
C GLY A 67 11.41 2.31 7.04
N VAL A 68 10.11 2.24 6.78
CA VAL A 68 9.46 2.83 5.59
C VAL A 68 8.44 3.86 6.06
N SER A 69 8.49 5.07 5.52
CA SER A 69 7.37 6.01 5.55
C SER A 69 6.57 5.86 4.27
N PHE A 70 5.27 6.12 4.32
CA PHE A 70 4.43 5.97 3.14
C PHE A 70 3.43 7.10 3.00
N ARG A 71 3.05 7.36 1.75
CA ARG A 71 1.98 8.30 1.40
C ARG A 71 1.05 7.64 0.40
N VAL A 72 -0.22 8.00 0.48
CA VAL A 72 -1.19 7.64 -0.55
C VAL A 72 -1.01 8.61 -1.71
N ALA A 73 -0.65 8.07 -2.87
CA ALA A 73 -0.62 8.77 -4.14
C ALA A 73 -1.80 8.33 -4.99
N HIS A 74 -2.23 9.20 -5.90
CA HIS A 74 -3.24 8.85 -6.90
C HIS A 74 -2.52 8.50 -8.19
N GLY A 75 -2.65 7.24 -8.63
CA GLY A 75 -1.91 6.70 -9.76
C GLY A 75 -2.62 6.83 -11.10
N SER A 76 -3.87 7.33 -11.11
CA SER A 76 -4.74 7.39 -12.28
C SER A 76 -5.17 8.83 -12.58
N SER A 77 -5.44 9.12 -13.85
CA SER A 77 -5.93 10.43 -14.28
C SER A 77 -7.32 10.69 -13.70
N THR A 78 -7.60 11.96 -13.41
CA THR A 78 -8.94 12.44 -12.98
C THR A 78 -10.04 12.14 -13.99
N ASP A 79 -9.66 11.95 -15.26
CA ASP A 79 -10.58 11.70 -16.36
C ASP A 79 -11.02 10.24 -16.49
N GLY A 80 -10.31 9.25 -15.93
CA GLY A 80 -10.70 7.86 -16.08
C GLY A 80 -10.88 7.41 -17.54
N ARG A 81 -11.69 6.38 -17.77
CA ARG A 81 -11.90 5.75 -19.09
C ARG A 81 -13.34 5.97 -19.55
N LEU A 82 -13.52 6.55 -20.74
CA LEU A 82 -14.83 6.66 -21.37
C LEU A 82 -15.18 5.35 -22.06
N VAL A 83 -16.34 4.79 -21.73
CA VAL A 83 -16.89 3.58 -22.35
C VAL A 83 -18.21 3.93 -22.99
N TYR A 84 -18.45 3.44 -24.20
CA TYR A 84 -19.73 3.61 -24.89
C TYR A 84 -20.70 2.56 -24.38
N ASP A 85 -21.72 3.01 -23.65
CA ASP A 85 -22.83 2.20 -23.14
C ASP A 85 -24.12 3.03 -23.18
N PRO A 86 -24.82 3.05 -24.33
CA PRO A 86 -26.01 3.88 -24.52
C PRO A 86 -27.24 3.39 -23.75
N GLU A 87 -27.22 2.17 -23.21
CA GLU A 87 -28.32 1.62 -22.39
C GLU A 87 -28.17 1.97 -20.90
N HIS A 88 -27.03 2.54 -20.49
CA HIS A 88 -26.77 2.88 -19.10
C HIS A 88 -27.54 4.13 -18.64
N VAL A 89 -28.16 4.07 -17.46
CA VAL A 89 -28.99 5.17 -16.89
C VAL A 89 -28.21 6.48 -16.66
N LEU A 90 -26.89 6.38 -16.57
CA LEU A 90 -25.96 7.50 -16.38
C LEU A 90 -25.20 7.90 -17.65
N ALA A 91 -25.61 7.38 -18.82
CA ALA A 91 -25.00 7.72 -20.09
C ALA A 91 -25.34 9.17 -20.48
N ASP A 92 -24.35 9.85 -21.05
CA ASP A 92 -24.51 11.19 -21.63
C ASP A 92 -25.40 11.15 -22.90
N GLU A 93 -25.78 12.30 -23.46
CA GLU A 93 -26.57 12.42 -24.70
C GLU A 93 -25.96 11.67 -25.90
N THR A 94 -24.67 11.38 -25.82
CA THR A 94 -23.89 10.64 -26.82
C THR A 94 -23.71 9.15 -26.51
N GLY A 95 -24.29 8.65 -25.41
CA GLY A 95 -24.23 7.24 -25.00
C GLY A 95 -22.94 6.82 -24.29
N TYR A 96 -22.16 7.77 -23.77
CA TYR A 96 -20.90 7.49 -23.08
C TYR A 96 -21.04 7.57 -21.56
N VAL A 97 -20.35 6.68 -20.87
CA VAL A 97 -20.21 6.64 -19.41
C VAL A 97 -18.74 6.69 -19.00
N ARG A 98 -18.46 7.24 -17.82
CA ARG A 98 -17.10 7.34 -17.29
C ARG A 98 -16.85 6.24 -16.27
N HIS A 99 -15.88 5.38 -16.57
CA HIS A 99 -15.36 4.37 -15.67
C HIS A 99 -14.04 4.81 -15.04
N PRO A 100 -13.71 4.34 -13.84
CA PRO A 100 -12.40 4.54 -13.26
C PRO A 100 -11.35 3.72 -14.04
N ASP A 101 -10.16 4.28 -14.20
CA ASP A 101 -9.03 3.59 -14.83
C ASP A 101 -8.29 2.75 -13.78
N ILE A 102 -8.90 1.62 -13.43
CA ILE A 102 -8.40 0.64 -12.47
C ILE A 102 -8.34 -0.73 -13.18
N ASP A 103 -7.17 -1.38 -13.16
CA ASP A 103 -6.99 -2.71 -13.71
C ASP A 103 -7.02 -3.77 -12.59
N LEU A 104 -8.04 -4.62 -12.61
CA LEU A 104 -8.22 -5.67 -11.62
C LEU A 104 -7.05 -6.67 -11.58
N SER A 105 -6.42 -6.97 -12.72
CA SER A 105 -5.27 -7.89 -12.79
C SER A 105 -4.07 -7.33 -12.02
N GLN A 106 -3.84 -6.02 -12.16
CA GLN A 106 -2.80 -5.32 -11.41
C GLN A 106 -3.14 -5.28 -9.92
N GLU A 107 -4.37 -4.93 -9.54
CA GLU A 107 -4.79 -4.89 -8.14
C GLU A 107 -4.69 -6.26 -7.44
N MET A 108 -5.02 -7.36 -8.13
CA MET A 108 -4.84 -8.71 -7.58
C MET A 108 -3.36 -9.06 -7.40
N THR A 109 -2.50 -8.66 -8.34
CA THR A 109 -1.05 -8.90 -8.24
C THR A 109 -0.46 -8.11 -7.07
N ASP A 110 -0.80 -6.82 -6.96
CA ASP A 110 -0.40 -5.95 -5.86
C ASP A 110 -0.92 -6.47 -4.50
N MET A 111 -2.13 -7.05 -4.48
CA MET A 111 -2.69 -7.68 -3.27
C MET A 111 -1.86 -8.85 -2.80
N ILE A 112 -1.47 -9.74 -3.72
CA ILE A 112 -0.63 -10.90 -3.40
C ILE A 112 0.72 -10.43 -2.84
N ILE A 113 1.34 -9.43 -3.47
CA ILE A 113 2.61 -8.85 -3.00
C ILE A 113 2.43 -8.26 -1.60
N ALA A 114 1.37 -7.50 -1.37
CA ALA A 114 1.10 -6.87 -0.09
C ALA A 114 0.84 -7.90 1.03
N GLN A 115 0.07 -8.94 0.75
CA GLN A 115 -0.17 -10.05 1.70
C GLN A 115 1.12 -10.77 2.07
N ARG A 116 1.96 -11.11 1.08
CA ARG A 116 3.25 -11.77 1.31
C ARG A 116 4.21 -10.88 2.09
N GLY A 117 4.26 -9.59 1.76
CA GLY A 117 5.07 -8.60 2.48
C GLY A 117 4.62 -8.42 3.93
N TYR A 118 3.31 -8.39 4.18
CA TYR A 118 2.74 -8.32 5.52
C TYR A 118 3.11 -9.56 6.36
N GLN A 119 2.92 -10.76 5.79
CA GLN A 119 3.29 -12.02 6.43
C GLN A 119 4.78 -12.11 6.74
N ALA A 120 5.64 -11.68 5.80
CA ALA A 120 7.08 -11.68 5.98
C ALA A 120 7.51 -10.77 7.16
N ASN A 121 6.95 -9.56 7.26
CA ASN A 121 7.28 -8.65 8.36
C ASN A 121 6.77 -9.17 9.71
N LEU A 122 5.59 -9.79 9.76
CA LEU A 122 5.09 -10.43 10.98
C LEU A 122 5.98 -11.59 11.42
N ALA A 123 6.45 -12.42 10.48
CA ALA A 123 7.37 -13.51 10.80
C ALA A 123 8.68 -12.97 11.41
N VAL A 124 9.22 -11.86 10.91
CA VAL A 124 10.41 -11.22 11.49
C VAL A 124 10.16 -10.77 12.93
N VAL A 125 9.02 -10.13 13.21
CA VAL A 125 8.65 -9.72 14.58
C VAL A 125 8.57 -10.93 15.49
N GLN A 126 7.89 -12.00 15.06
CA GLN A 126 7.73 -13.21 15.86
C GLN A 126 9.08 -13.85 16.19
N ARG A 127 9.98 -14.00 15.20
CA ARG A 127 11.33 -14.54 15.39
C ARG A 127 12.16 -13.66 16.33
N ALA A 128 12.04 -12.34 16.22
CA ALA A 128 12.72 -11.42 17.13
C ALA A 128 12.21 -11.54 18.57
N THR A 129 10.90 -11.71 18.77
CA THR A 129 10.29 -11.96 20.09
C THR A 129 10.75 -13.29 20.69
N GLU A 130 10.77 -14.37 19.90
CA GLU A 130 11.26 -15.69 20.32
C GLU A 130 12.73 -15.61 20.78
N ALA A 131 13.59 -14.95 20.01
CA ALA A 131 15.00 -14.75 20.34
C ALA A 131 15.18 -13.93 21.63
N TYR A 132 14.37 -12.89 21.83
CA TYR A 132 14.41 -12.07 23.04
C TYR A 132 13.97 -12.85 24.29
N GLN A 133 12.92 -13.64 24.19
CA GLN A 133 12.47 -14.51 25.29
C GLN A 133 13.51 -15.57 25.63
N ALA A 134 14.18 -16.15 24.62
CA ALA A 134 15.27 -17.09 24.84
C ALA A 134 16.45 -16.43 25.58
N ALA A 135 16.82 -15.21 25.19
CA ALA A 135 17.87 -14.44 25.88
C ALA A 135 17.51 -14.14 27.35
N LEU A 136 16.26 -13.78 27.63
CA LEU A 136 15.79 -13.55 29.01
C LEU A 136 15.82 -14.83 29.88
N ARG A 137 15.62 -16.00 29.29
CA ARG A 137 15.72 -17.29 30.00
C ARG A 137 17.16 -17.69 30.32
N LEU A 138 18.13 -17.28 29.50
CA LEU A 138 19.56 -17.54 29.72
C LEU A 138 20.16 -16.67 30.83
N GLY A 139 19.54 -15.53 31.15
CA GLY A 139 20.00 -14.61 32.21
C GLY A 139 19.48 -14.91 33.62
N ARG A 140 18.84 -16.07 33.82
CA ARG A 140 18.41 -16.60 35.12
C ARG A 140 19.27 -17.79 35.52
#